data_AF-A0A356IAG1-F1
#
_entry.id   AF-A0A356IAG1-F1
#
_cell.length_a   1.000
_cell.length_b   1.000
_cell.length_c   1.000
_cell.angle_alpha   90.00
_cell.angle_beta   90.00
_cell.angle_gamma   90.00
#
_symmetry.space_group_name_H-M   'P 1'
#
loop_
_entity.id
_entity.type
_entity.pdbx_description
1 polymer ?
#
loop_
_entity_poly.entity_id
_entity_poly.type
_entity_poly.pdbx_seq_one_letter_code
_entity_poly.pdbx_strand_id
1 'polypeptide(L)' 'MLYKQIYKSPLGSISLIASDKGLIGAWFELQKYYEKGVTEEVSVTSHHVLEQACDLLTS' A
#
# COMPACT_ATOMS: atom_id res chain seq x y z
N MET A 1 -0.08 -14.16 -1.51
CA MET A 1 0.77 -13.25 -2.30
C MET A 1 0.58 -11.84 -1.75
N LEU A 2 1.60 -10.98 -1.80
CA LEU A 2 1.43 -9.56 -1.45
C LEU A 2 1.35 -8.71 -2.71
N TYR A 3 0.52 -7.68 -2.64
CA TYR A 3 0.30 -6.72 -3.71
C TYR A 3 0.59 -5.32 -3.20
N LYS A 4 1.11 -4.46 -4.08
CA LYS A 4 1.44 -3.07 -3.76
C LYS A 4 0.92 -2.10 -4.79
N GLN A 5 0.47 -0.96 -4.29
CA GLN A 5 0.10 0.21 -5.08
C GLN A 5 0.61 1.47 -4.37
N ILE A 6 1.06 2.44 -5.16
CA ILE A 6 1.45 3.75 -4.64
C ILE A 6 0.28 4.72 -4.82
N TYR A 7 -0.27 5.19 -3.70
CA TYR A 7 -1.26 6.25 -3.65
C TYR A 7 -0.56 7.61 -3.52
N LYS A 8 -0.94 8.60 -4.34
CA LYS A 8 -0.37 9.94 -4.31
C LYS A 8 -1.26 10.86 -3.48
N SER A 9 -0.95 11.00 -2.19
CA SER A 9 -1.67 11.94 -1.32
C SER A 9 -1.08 13.35 -1.41
N PRO A 10 -1.82 14.41 -1.02
CA PRO A 10 -1.29 15.77 -0.91
C PRO A 10 -0.11 15.90 0.07
N LEU A 11 0.01 14.97 1.03
CA LEU A 11 1.05 14.95 2.04
C LEU A 11 2.30 14.16 1.60
N GLY A 12 2.24 13.49 0.45
CA GLY A 12 3.29 12.64 -0.08
C GLY A 12 2.77 11.31 -0.62
N SER A 13 3.63 10.56 -1.30
CA SER A 13 3.31 9.20 -1.75
C SER A 13 3.17 8.25 -0.58
N ILE A 14 2.15 7.40 -0.62
CA ILE A 14 1.91 6.33 0.33
C ILE A 14 1.99 5.00 -0.42
N SER A 15 2.84 4.10 0.04
CA SER A 15 2.82 2.70 -0.36
C SER A 15 1.76 1.96 0.42
N LEU A 16 0.80 1.38 -0.29
CA LEU A 16 -0.23 0.50 0.25
C LEU A 16 0.15 -0.94 -0.11
N ILE A 17 0.19 -1.82 0.90
CA ILE A 17 0.44 -3.25 0.70
C ILE A 17 -0.74 -4.04 1.26
N ALA A 18 -1.23 -4.99 0.47
CA ALA A 18 -2.32 -5.87 0.83
C ALA A 18 -2.00 -7.33 0.47
N SER A 19 -2.72 -8.24 1.12
CA SER A 19 -2.88 -9.61 0.65
C SER A 19 -4.30 -9.81 0.12
N ASP A 20 -4.59 -11.01 -0.37
CA ASP A 20 -5.94 -11.42 -0.76
C ASP A 20 -6.94 -11.36 0.42
N LYS A 21 -6.46 -11.31 1.67
CA LYS A 21 -7.29 -11.22 2.88
C LYS A 21 -7.61 -9.80 3.31
N GLY A 22 -6.82 -8.81 2.87
CA GLY A 22 -6.98 -7.43 3.33
C GLY A 22 -5.70 -6.61 3.31
N LEU A 23 -5.84 -5.34 3.66
CA LEU A 23 -4.74 -4.37 3.76
C LEU A 23 -3.81 -4.75 4.93
N ILE A 24 -2.51 -4.81 4.65
CA ILE A 24 -1.47 -5.12 5.64
C ILE A 24 -0.92 -3.83 6.23
N GLY A 25 -0.73 -2.80 5.40
CA GLY A 25 -0.32 -1.50 5.89
C GLY A 25 -0.21 -0.44 4.81
N ALA A 26 0.07 0.77 5.31
CA ALA A 26 0.23 1.98 4.54
C ALA A 26 1.45 2.74 5.08
N TRP A 27 2.41 3.07 4.22
CA TRP A 27 3.64 3.76 4.62
C TRP A 27 3.91 4.93 3.68
N PHE A 28 4.20 6.11 4.24
CA PHE A 28 4.77 7.19 3.44
C PHE A 28 6.14 6.80 2.90
N GLU A 29 6.37 7.09 1.62
CA GLU A 29 7.70 6.98 1.02
C GLU A 29 8.72 7.86 1.77
N LEU A 30 9.99 7.48 1.71
CA LEU A 30 11.13 8.23 2.28
C LEU A 30 11.15 8.34 3.83
N GLN A 31 10.38 7.51 4.53
CA GLN A 31 10.41 7.42 6.00
C GLN A 31 11.41 6.36 6.50
N LYS A 32 11.97 6.57 7.71
CA LYS A 32 12.99 5.70 8.33
C LYS A 32 12.61 4.22 8.41
N TYR A 33 11.31 3.91 8.46
CA TYR A 33 10.78 2.55 8.58
C TYR A 33 9.85 2.18 7.43
N TYR A 34 10.12 2.70 6.23
CA TYR A 34 9.39 2.37 5.01
C TYR A 34 9.25 0.84 4.83
N GLU A 35 8.01 0.35 4.77
CA GLU A 35 7.64 -1.07 4.60
C GLU A 35 8.29 -2.03 5.59
N LYS A 36 8.71 -1.54 6.76
CA LYS A 36 9.39 -2.38 7.75
C LYS A 36 8.48 -3.51 8.22
N GLY A 37 8.99 -4.74 8.12
CA GLY A 37 8.28 -5.96 8.52
C GLY A 37 7.64 -6.70 7.35
N VAL A 38 7.63 -6.13 6.15
CA VAL A 38 7.26 -6.85 4.93
C VAL A 38 8.45 -7.67 4.46
N THR A 39 8.40 -8.98 4.70
CA THR A 39 9.46 -9.92 4.33
C THR A 39 9.12 -10.78 3.11
N GLU A 40 7.85 -10.76 2.70
CA GLU A 40 7.33 -11.53 1.57
C GLU A 40 7.51 -10.75 0.26
N GLU A 41 7.56 -11.46 -0.86
CA GLU A 41 7.65 -10.84 -2.17
C GLU A 41 6.36 -10.07 -2.49
N VAL A 42 6.53 -8.83 -2.94
CA VAL A 42 5.44 -7.89 -3.20
C VAL A 42 5.33 -7.61 -4.69
N SER A 43 4.20 -7.99 -5.28
CA SER A 43 3.88 -7.74 -6.69
C SER A 43 3.24 -6.36 -6.86
N VAL A 44 3.79 -5.54 -7.75
CA VAL A 44 3.19 -4.24 -8.11
C VAL A 44 2.15 -4.47 -9.20
N THR A 45 0.90 -4.64 -8.80
CA THR A 45 -0.24 -4.92 -9.70
C THR A 45 -1.52 -4.37 -9.09
N SER A 46 -2.56 -4.20 -9.92
CA SER A 46 -3.90 -3.85 -9.45
C SER A 46 -4.45 -4.96 -8.56
N HIS A 47 -5.09 -4.58 -7.46
CA HIS A 47 -5.74 -5.50 -6.54
C HIS A 47 -6.95 -4.81 -5.90
N HIS A 48 -8.10 -5.48 -5.87
CA HIS A 48 -9.36 -4.87 -5.45
C HIS A 48 -9.31 -4.26 -4.03
N VAL A 49 -8.59 -4.87 -3.10
CA VAL A 49 -8.40 -4.32 -1.74
C VAL A 49 -7.63 -3.00 -1.76
N LEU A 50 -6.62 -2.88 -2.62
CA LEU A 50 -5.81 -1.66 -2.73
C LEU A 50 -6.59 -0.55 -3.42
N GLU A 51 -7.41 -0.89 -4.42
CA GLU A 51 -8.32 0.04 -5.07
C GLU A 51 -9.33 0.62 -4.08
N GLN A 52 -10.00 -0.24 -3.30
CA GLN A 52 -10.91 0.19 -2.24
C GLN A 52 -10.23 1.07 -1.18
N ALA A 53 -8.99 0.73 -0.79
CA ALA A 53 -8.23 1.55 0.14
C ALA A 53 -7.91 2.94 -0.44
N CYS A 54 -7.57 3.03 -1.74
CA CYS A 54 -7.34 4.31 -2.41
C CYS A 54 -8.62 5.16 -2.46
N ASP A 55 -9.76 4.56 -2.77
CA ASP A 55 -11.05 5.26 -2.84
C ASP A 55 -11.41 5.89 -1.48
N LEU A 56 -11.22 5.14 -0.38
CA LEU A 56 -11.46 5.62 0.98
C LEU A 56 -10.49 6.73 1.42
N LEU A 57 -9.30 6.79 0.83
CA LEU A 57 -8.31 7.84 1.10
C LEU A 57 -8.53 9.10 0.24
N THR A 58 -9.44 9.03 -0.72
CA THR A 58 -9.78 10.11 -1.64
C THR A 58 -11.12 10.78 -1.28
N SER A 59 -11.98 10.09 -0.51
CA SER A 59 -13.25 10.60 0.02
C SER A 59 -13.08 11.57 1.18
#